data_AF-A0AAN8UQD0-F1
#
_entry.id   AF-A0AAN8UQD0-F1
#
_cell.length_a   1.000
_cell.length_b   1.000
_cell.length_c   1.000
_cell.angle_alpha   90.00
_cell.angle_beta   90.00
_cell.angle_gamma   90.00
#
_symmetry.space_group_name_H-M   'P 1'
#
loop_
_entity.id
_entity.type
_entity.pdbx_description
1 polymer ?
#
loop_
_entity_poly.entity_id
_entity_poly.type
_entity_poly.pdbx_seq_one_letter_code
_entity_poly.pdbx_strand_id
1 'polypeptide(L)'
;MNSPNRRTRPKRIILIRHGESEGNLNTAAYTTTPDCKIPLTQRGCSQAYLAGSKIRKLIGEDFENDWRVYFHVSPYERTRGTLREIGKSFSKKRIIGVRDECRIREQDFGNFQVQERMKLIKETREKFGRFFYRFPEGESAADVYDRVSSRCVYTAYDVLLLLLLLFGFLESLWRDIDMNRFHLVPSHDLNIIIISHGLTLRVFLMKWFKWTVKQFEYLNNFSNCEFRVMQLGHGGEYSLAIQHSDEEMQEWGLSPEMIADQKWRAKANQREWNGNCRWYLEDFFDEFADSDKGEGESDD
;
A
#
# COMPACT_ATOMS: atom_id res chain seq x y z
N MET A 1 -37.33 10.02 4.95
CA MET A 1 -36.49 9.58 3.80
C MET A 1 -35.05 9.67 4.26
N ASN A 2 -34.46 8.56 4.71
CA ASN A 2 -33.06 8.52 5.11
C ASN A 2 -32.21 8.64 3.85
N SER A 3 -31.40 9.69 3.76
CA SER A 3 -30.37 9.83 2.73
C SER A 3 -29.52 8.55 2.69
N PRO A 4 -29.14 8.04 1.51
CA PRO A 4 -28.33 6.84 1.42
C PRO A 4 -27.01 7.10 2.18
N ASN A 5 -26.65 6.20 3.10
CA ASN A 5 -25.40 6.21 3.84
C ASN A 5 -24.25 6.70 2.95
N ARG A 6 -23.81 7.94 3.14
CA ARG A 6 -22.61 8.46 2.48
C ARG A 6 -21.47 7.60 3.02
N ARG A 7 -20.98 6.63 2.24
CA ARG A 7 -19.88 5.75 2.63
C ARG A 7 -18.70 6.62 3.08
N THR A 8 -18.45 6.67 4.38
CA THR A 8 -17.36 7.46 4.97
C THR A 8 -16.05 6.75 4.71
N ARG A 9 -15.42 7.05 3.58
CA ARG A 9 -14.07 6.58 3.26
C ARG A 9 -13.04 7.35 4.10
N PRO A 10 -11.92 6.72 4.49
CA PRO A 10 -10.81 7.43 5.10
C PRO A 10 -10.36 8.60 4.22
N LYS A 11 -10.17 9.79 4.81
CA LYS A 11 -9.61 10.94 4.10
C LYS A 11 -8.19 10.64 3.62
N ARG A 12 -7.40 9.94 4.44
CA ARG A 12 -6.01 9.59 4.13
C ARG A 12 -5.67 8.17 4.53
N ILE A 13 -4.84 7.52 3.72
CA ILE A 13 -4.14 6.29 4.03
C ILE A 13 -2.63 6.61 3.95
N ILE A 14 -1.94 6.48 5.07
CA ILE A 14 -0.54 6.85 5.24
C ILE A 14 0.26 5.56 5.38
N LEU A 15 1.11 5.29 4.41
CA LEU A 15 1.99 4.14 4.38
C LEU A 15 3.34 4.54 4.95
N ILE A 16 3.86 3.81 5.94
CA ILE A 16 5.17 4.12 6.54
C ILE A 16 6.01 2.86 6.71
N ARG A 17 7.26 2.94 6.25
CA ARG A 17 8.26 1.90 6.51
C ARG A 17 8.77 2.02 7.95
N HIS A 18 9.04 0.90 8.59
CA HIS A 18 9.71 0.88 9.89
C HIS A 18 11.01 1.72 9.92
N GLY A 19 11.41 2.15 11.11
CA GLY A 19 12.68 2.84 11.32
C GLY A 19 13.89 1.94 11.15
N GLU A 20 15.08 2.53 11.17
CA GLU A 20 16.33 1.76 11.10
C GLU A 20 16.36 0.65 12.16
N SER A 21 16.63 -0.58 11.72
CA SER A 21 16.71 -1.77 12.57
C SER A 21 18.13 -2.31 12.61
N GLU A 22 18.43 -3.13 13.62
CA GLU A 22 19.76 -3.76 13.74
C GLU A 22 20.13 -4.59 12.49
N GLY A 23 19.13 -5.19 11.83
CA GLY A 23 19.31 -5.89 10.55
C GLY A 23 19.70 -4.97 9.39
N ASN A 24 19.39 -3.68 9.46
CA ASN A 24 19.83 -2.70 8.45
C ASN A 24 21.29 -2.25 8.67
N LEU A 25 21.75 -2.21 9.92
CA LEU A 25 23.15 -1.91 10.25
C LEU A 25 24.06 -3.11 9.98
N ASN A 26 23.63 -4.29 10.43
CA ASN A 26 24.41 -5.51 10.31
C ASN A 26 23.56 -6.67 9.78
N THR A 27 23.80 -7.04 8.52
CA THR A 27 23.14 -8.18 7.87
C THR A 27 23.40 -9.51 8.62
N ALA A 28 24.46 -9.60 9.44
CA ALA A 28 24.71 -10.78 10.28
C ALA A 28 23.64 -11.00 11.36
N ALA A 29 22.86 -9.97 11.71
CA ALA A 29 21.78 -10.10 12.68
C ALA A 29 20.73 -11.15 12.26
N TYR A 30 20.51 -11.32 10.94
CA TYR A 30 19.60 -12.32 10.38
C TYR A 30 20.13 -13.77 10.46
N THR A 31 21.38 -13.96 10.87
CA THR A 31 21.97 -15.30 11.05
C THR A 31 21.65 -15.88 12.43
N THR A 32 21.54 -15.03 13.45
CA THR A 32 21.31 -15.47 14.84
C THR A 32 19.93 -15.11 15.36
N THR A 33 19.31 -14.06 14.82
CA THR A 33 18.02 -13.53 15.27
C THR A 33 16.97 -13.74 14.17
N PRO A 34 15.81 -14.35 14.49
CA PRO A 34 14.70 -14.44 13.54
C PRO A 34 14.26 -13.06 13.06
N ASP A 35 13.93 -12.91 11.79
CA ASP A 35 13.59 -11.61 11.17
C ASP A 35 12.50 -10.86 11.97
N CYS A 36 11.46 -11.57 12.39
CA CYS A 36 10.35 -10.99 13.14
C CYS A 36 10.75 -10.39 14.50
N LYS A 37 11.89 -10.80 15.07
CA LYS A 37 12.38 -10.37 16.38
C LYS A 37 13.44 -9.27 16.32
N ILE A 38 13.87 -8.86 15.12
CA ILE A 38 14.92 -7.85 14.99
C ILE A 38 14.39 -6.50 15.55
N PRO A 39 15.09 -5.91 16.54
CA PRO A 39 14.66 -4.66 17.15
C PRO A 39 15.08 -3.44 16.31
N LEU A 40 14.49 -2.29 16.65
CA LEU A 40 14.93 -0.98 16.15
C LEU A 40 16.23 -0.55 16.82
N THR A 41 17.03 0.22 16.07
CA THR A 41 18.16 0.97 16.63
C THR A 41 17.65 2.20 17.38
N GLN A 42 18.49 2.82 18.22
CA GLN A 42 18.13 4.09 18.86
C GLN A 42 17.86 5.19 17.82
N ARG A 43 18.62 5.19 16.70
CA ARG A 43 18.39 6.10 15.57
C ARG A 43 17.04 5.83 14.91
N GLY A 44 16.67 4.57 14.73
CA GLY A 44 15.35 4.16 14.22
C GLY A 44 14.19 4.65 15.09
N CYS A 45 14.35 4.63 16.42
CA CYS A 45 13.37 5.21 17.34
C CYS A 45 13.21 6.73 17.14
N SER A 46 14.33 7.46 17.06
CA SER A 46 14.31 8.92 16.82
C SER A 46 13.69 9.26 15.46
N GLN A 47 13.99 8.48 14.42
CA GLN A 47 13.37 8.61 13.09
C GLN A 47 11.85 8.44 13.17
N ALA A 48 11.38 7.42 13.89
CA ALA A 48 9.96 7.13 14.04
C ALA A 48 9.22 8.24 14.80
N TYR A 49 9.83 8.80 15.85
CA TYR A 49 9.28 9.94 16.58
C TYR A 49 9.13 11.18 15.68
N LEU A 50 10.17 11.50 14.89
CA LEU A 50 10.14 12.62 13.94
C LEU A 50 9.09 12.41 12.85
N ALA A 51 8.98 11.20 12.31
CA ALA A 51 7.96 10.86 11.33
C ALA A 51 6.55 11.01 11.92
N GLY A 52 6.31 10.54 13.15
CA GLY A 52 5.05 10.74 13.87
C GLY A 52 4.69 12.21 14.05
N SER A 53 5.68 13.06 14.36
CA SER A 53 5.48 14.51 14.48
C SER A 53 5.11 15.17 13.15
N LYS A 54 5.74 14.76 12.04
CA LYS A 54 5.39 15.23 10.69
C LYS A 54 3.97 14.80 10.30
N ILE A 55 3.62 13.54 10.52
CA ILE A 55 2.28 13.02 10.21
C ILE A 55 1.20 13.74 11.04
N ARG A 56 1.47 13.99 12.33
CA ARG A 56 0.56 14.75 13.19
C ARG A 56 0.31 16.17 12.67
N LYS A 57 1.35 16.85 12.18
CA LYS A 57 1.22 18.17 11.56
C LYS A 57 0.36 18.10 10.29
N LEU A 58 0.68 17.17 9.39
CA LEU A 58 -0.06 16.94 8.14
C LEU A 58 -1.55 16.67 8.37
N ILE A 59 -1.90 15.87 9.38
CA ILE A 59 -3.30 15.58 9.71
C ILE A 59 -3.97 16.80 10.39
N GLY A 60 -3.21 17.56 11.17
CA GLY A 60 -3.72 18.67 11.98
C GLY A 60 -3.83 20.02 11.26
N GLU A 61 -3.27 20.17 10.07
CA GLU A 61 -3.37 21.39 9.23
C GLU A 61 -4.79 21.66 8.75
N ASP A 62 -5.65 20.63 8.71
CA ASP A 62 -7.08 20.78 8.45
C ASP A 62 -7.81 21.21 9.74
N PHE A 63 -7.64 22.46 10.16
CA PHE A 63 -8.12 23.02 11.44
C PHE A 63 -9.64 22.92 11.68
N GLU A 64 -10.44 22.53 10.68
CA GLU A 64 -11.91 22.57 10.72
C GLU A 64 -12.58 21.28 11.23
N ASN A 65 -11.91 20.12 11.20
CA ASN A 65 -12.54 18.82 11.53
C ASN A 65 -11.86 18.08 12.71
N ASP A 66 -12.65 17.42 13.57
CA ASP A 66 -12.11 16.49 14.57
C ASP A 66 -11.59 15.23 13.85
N TRP A 67 -10.28 15.18 13.63
CA TRP A 67 -9.61 14.04 12.99
C TRP A 67 -9.38 12.88 13.95
N ARG A 68 -9.41 11.66 13.40
CA ARG A 68 -9.15 10.41 14.13
C ARG A 68 -8.18 9.53 13.36
N VAL A 69 -7.43 8.72 14.09
CA VAL A 69 -6.38 7.85 13.53
C VAL A 69 -6.62 6.40 13.91
N TYR A 70 -6.47 5.50 12.94
CA TYR A 70 -6.42 4.06 13.14
C TYR A 70 -5.09 3.50 12.63
N PHE A 71 -4.46 2.62 13.41
CA PHE A 71 -3.17 2.03 13.05
C PHE A 71 -3.32 0.57 12.62
N HIS A 72 -2.75 0.23 11.47
CA HIS A 72 -2.39 -1.14 11.11
C HIS A 72 -0.88 -1.30 11.24
N VAL A 73 -0.44 -2.39 11.86
CA VAL A 73 0.99 -2.64 12.06
C VAL A 73 1.32 -4.10 11.77
N SER A 74 2.44 -4.33 11.11
CA SER A 74 2.99 -5.68 10.96
C SER A 74 3.40 -6.24 12.33
N PRO A 75 3.27 -7.56 12.58
CA PRO A 75 3.59 -8.16 13.87
C PRO A 75 5.09 -8.14 14.24
N TYR A 76 5.97 -7.63 13.37
CA TYR A 76 7.42 -7.64 13.62
C TYR A 76 7.82 -6.62 14.69
N GLU A 77 8.85 -6.94 15.48
CA GLU A 77 9.24 -6.08 16.60
C GLU A 77 9.69 -4.69 16.14
N ARG A 78 10.37 -4.58 14.99
CA ARG A 78 10.75 -3.29 14.39
C ARG A 78 9.55 -2.41 14.02
N THR A 79 8.47 -2.99 13.49
CA THR A 79 7.25 -2.24 13.12
C THR A 79 6.46 -1.87 14.36
N ARG A 80 6.37 -2.75 15.37
CA ARG A 80 5.78 -2.45 16.67
C ARG A 80 6.54 -1.36 17.42
N GLY A 81 7.87 -1.40 17.40
CA GLY A 81 8.74 -0.35 17.93
C GLY A 81 8.48 1.00 17.25
N THR A 82 8.36 0.99 15.91
CA THR A 82 8.06 2.20 15.12
C THR A 82 6.70 2.78 15.51
N LEU A 83 5.69 1.93 15.69
CA LEU A 83 4.36 2.33 16.17
C LEU A 83 4.42 3.00 17.54
N ARG A 84 5.18 2.44 18.49
CA ARG A 84 5.31 3.00 19.85
C ARG A 84 5.83 4.43 19.79
N GLU A 85 6.84 4.69 18.97
CA GLU A 85 7.45 6.02 18.85
C GLU A 85 6.57 7.01 18.07
N ILE A 86 5.94 6.58 16.98
CA ILE A 86 4.95 7.40 16.25
C ILE A 86 3.79 7.76 17.17
N GLY A 87 3.28 6.77 17.92
CA GLY A 87 2.15 6.91 18.83
C GLY A 87 2.34 7.99 19.90
N LYS A 88 3.58 8.26 20.33
CA LYS A 88 3.89 9.35 21.28
C LYS A 88 3.50 10.74 20.75
N SER A 89 3.45 10.91 19.43
CA SER A 89 3.04 12.18 18.81
C SER A 89 1.52 12.38 18.83
N PHE A 90 0.74 11.34 19.09
CA PHE A 90 -0.73 11.38 19.07
C PHE A 90 -1.31 11.33 20.48
N SER A 91 -2.33 12.13 20.75
CA SER A 91 -3.08 12.01 22.00
C SER A 91 -3.96 10.75 21.97
N LYS A 92 -4.03 10.02 23.09
CA LYS A 92 -4.83 8.78 23.21
C LYS A 92 -6.29 8.95 22.78
N LYS A 93 -6.87 10.14 22.99
CA LYS A 93 -8.24 10.46 22.57
C LYS A 93 -8.43 10.41 21.05
N ARG A 94 -7.42 10.76 20.26
CA ARG A 94 -7.50 10.80 18.78
C ARG A 94 -7.28 9.43 18.14
N ILE A 95 -6.75 8.46 18.88
CA ILE A 95 -6.49 7.10 18.41
C ILE A 95 -7.74 6.24 18.61
N ILE A 96 -8.33 5.76 17.51
CA ILE A 96 -9.48 4.85 17.55
C ILE A 96 -9.04 3.46 18.01
N GLY A 97 -7.93 2.98 17.46
CA GLY A 97 -7.43 1.65 17.73
C GLY A 97 -6.16 1.31 16.96
N VAL A 98 -5.62 0.14 17.29
CA VAL A 98 -4.47 -0.47 16.66
C VAL A 98 -4.84 -1.92 16.32
N ARG A 99 -4.49 -2.37 15.12
CA ARG A 99 -4.58 -3.78 14.72
C ARG A 99 -3.23 -4.31 14.26
N ASP A 100 -2.81 -5.39 14.89
CA ASP A 100 -1.73 -6.23 14.41
C ASP A 100 -2.23 -7.05 13.20
N GLU A 101 -1.54 -6.94 12.08
CA GLU A 101 -1.94 -7.58 10.83
C GLU A 101 -0.78 -8.40 10.23
N CYS A 102 -0.92 -9.73 10.31
CA CYS A 102 0.11 -10.66 9.84
C CYS A 102 0.31 -10.64 8.32
N ARG A 103 -0.70 -10.20 7.56
CA ARG A 103 -0.66 -10.15 6.08
C ARG A 103 0.18 -8.99 5.54
N ILE A 104 0.59 -8.03 6.37
CA ILE A 104 1.45 -6.90 5.99
C ILE A 104 2.89 -7.04 6.53
N ARG A 105 3.34 -8.28 6.83
CA ARG A 105 4.74 -8.60 7.15
C ARG A 105 5.68 -8.45 5.94
N GLU A 106 6.99 -8.41 6.16
CA GLU A 106 7.97 -8.34 5.06
C GLU A 106 7.98 -9.62 4.23
N GLN A 107 8.52 -9.58 3.01
CA GLN A 107 8.85 -10.79 2.25
C GLN A 107 9.72 -11.73 3.07
N ASP A 108 9.29 -13.00 3.18
CA ASP A 108 10.07 -14.01 3.89
C ASP A 108 11.25 -14.47 3.01
N PHE A 109 12.47 -14.41 3.55
CA PHE A 109 13.71 -14.79 2.85
C PHE A 109 14.23 -16.19 3.28
N GLY A 110 13.37 -17.01 3.90
CA GLY A 110 13.75 -18.26 4.57
C GLY A 110 14.07 -18.06 6.07
N ASN A 111 14.41 -19.16 6.75
CA ASN A 111 14.54 -19.20 8.22
C ASN A 111 15.73 -18.38 8.76
N PHE A 112 16.95 -18.72 8.35
CA PHE A 112 18.18 -18.03 8.74
C PHE A 112 18.96 -17.62 7.49
N GLN A 113 19.44 -16.37 7.48
CA GLN A 113 20.13 -15.80 6.34
C GLN A 113 21.65 -15.90 6.54
N VAL A 114 22.25 -16.92 5.92
CA VAL A 114 23.72 -17.06 5.85
C VAL A 114 24.25 -16.07 4.81
N GLN A 115 25.18 -15.20 5.21
CA GLN A 115 25.63 -14.07 4.39
C GLN A 115 26.16 -14.46 3.00
N GLU A 116 26.98 -15.52 2.93
CA GLU A 116 27.57 -15.99 1.68
C GLU A 116 26.51 -16.49 0.69
N ARG A 117 25.55 -17.28 1.19
CA ARG A 117 24.42 -17.78 0.39
C ARG A 117 23.54 -16.62 -0.07
N MET A 118 23.29 -15.63 0.79
CA MET A 118 22.50 -14.45 0.45
C MET A 118 23.14 -13.59 -0.64
N LYS A 119 24.47 -13.52 -0.71
CA LYS A 119 25.16 -12.79 -1.78
C LYS A 119 24.87 -13.41 -3.14
N LEU A 120 25.06 -14.73 -3.26
CA LEU A 120 24.79 -15.46 -4.50
C LEU A 120 23.30 -15.38 -4.90
N ILE A 121 22.40 -15.46 -3.92
CA ILE A 121 20.96 -15.32 -4.15
C ILE A 121 20.61 -13.93 -4.68
N LYS A 122 21.21 -12.85 -4.14
CA LYS A 122 20.99 -11.48 -4.61
C LYS A 122 21.48 -11.29 -6.05
N GLU A 123 22.67 -11.80 -6.38
CA GLU A 123 23.20 -11.76 -7.75
C GLU A 123 22.31 -12.55 -8.73
N THR A 124 21.80 -13.71 -8.31
CA THR A 124 20.86 -14.51 -9.12
C THR A 124 19.53 -13.78 -9.32
N ARG A 125 19.03 -13.12 -8.26
CA ARG A 125 17.79 -12.34 -8.29
C ARG A 125 17.86 -11.18 -9.27
N GLU A 126 18.99 -10.48 -9.33
CA GLU A 126 19.18 -9.38 -10.28
C GLU A 126 19.11 -9.85 -11.73
N LYS A 127 19.58 -11.07 -12.02
CA LYS A 127 19.51 -11.67 -13.37
C LYS A 127 18.12 -12.19 -13.73
N PHE A 128 17.39 -12.74 -12.76
CA PHE A 128 16.07 -13.37 -13.00
C PHE A 128 14.92 -12.35 -13.06
N GLY A 129 15.04 -11.24 -12.34
CA GLY A 129 13.97 -10.26 -12.18
C GLY A 129 13.45 -10.22 -10.73
N ARG A 130 13.05 -9.05 -10.27
CA ARG A 130 12.81 -8.80 -8.82
C ARG A 130 11.46 -9.32 -8.37
N PHE A 131 10.48 -9.38 -9.27
CA PHE A 131 9.09 -9.68 -8.93
C PHE A 131 8.80 -11.18 -8.79
N PHE A 132 9.22 -11.98 -9.77
CA PHE A 132 8.93 -13.42 -9.82
C PHE A 132 10.00 -14.30 -9.15
N TYR A 133 11.14 -13.74 -8.76
CA TYR A 133 12.17 -14.52 -8.08
C TYR A 133 11.68 -15.01 -6.71
N ARG A 134 11.67 -16.33 -6.53
CA ARG A 134 11.33 -16.98 -5.26
C ARG A 134 12.60 -17.36 -4.51
N PHE A 135 12.67 -16.93 -3.25
CA PHE A 135 13.77 -17.31 -2.37
C PHE A 135 13.66 -18.78 -1.95
N PRO A 136 14.79 -19.50 -1.81
CA PRO A 136 14.78 -20.84 -1.23
C PRO A 136 14.16 -20.80 0.18
N GLU A 137 13.11 -21.59 0.42
CA GLU A 137 12.32 -21.59 1.68
C GLU A 137 11.65 -20.23 2.03
N GLY A 138 11.55 -19.32 1.06
CA GLY A 138 10.96 -18.00 1.25
C GLY A 138 9.79 -17.72 0.30
N GLU A 139 9.44 -16.44 0.22
CA GLU A 139 8.36 -15.91 -0.61
C GLU A 139 8.93 -15.20 -1.85
N SER A 140 8.19 -15.16 -2.95
CA SER A 140 8.41 -14.22 -4.07
C SER A 140 7.61 -12.93 -3.86
N ALA A 141 7.90 -11.87 -4.63
CA ALA A 141 7.09 -10.65 -4.54
C ALA A 141 5.66 -10.88 -5.06
N ALA A 142 5.46 -11.85 -5.97
CA ALA A 142 4.15 -12.32 -6.39
C ALA A 142 3.38 -13.01 -5.24
N ASP A 143 4.04 -13.82 -4.41
CA ASP A 143 3.42 -14.41 -3.21
C ASP A 143 3.00 -13.31 -2.21
N VAL A 144 3.84 -12.27 -2.06
CA VAL A 144 3.50 -11.07 -1.28
C VAL A 144 2.33 -10.32 -1.88
N TYR A 145 2.26 -10.22 -3.21
CA TYR A 145 1.13 -9.65 -3.92
C TYR A 145 -0.13 -10.41 -3.56
N ASP A 146 -0.17 -11.73 -3.69
CA ASP A 146 -1.37 -12.54 -3.43
C ASP A 146 -1.91 -12.40 -1.99
N ARG A 147 -1.05 -12.36 -0.97
CA ARG A 147 -1.52 -12.15 0.42
C ARG A 147 -2.08 -10.75 0.69
N VAL A 148 -1.59 -9.74 -0.02
CA VAL A 148 -2.09 -8.35 0.06
C VAL A 148 -3.32 -8.17 -0.84
N SER A 149 -3.39 -8.93 -1.94
CA SER A 149 -4.17 -8.68 -3.16
C SER A 149 -5.64 -9.04 -3.11
N SER A 150 -6.13 -9.78 -2.11
CA SER A 150 -7.52 -10.25 -2.16
C SER A 150 -8.51 -9.14 -2.49
N ARG A 151 -9.16 -9.32 -3.63
CA ARG A 151 -10.20 -8.46 -4.13
C ARG A 151 -11.29 -9.41 -4.55
N CYS A 152 -12.38 -9.43 -3.79
CA CYS A 152 -13.63 -9.97 -4.28
C CYS A 152 -14.17 -9.01 -5.35
N VAL A 153 -14.37 -9.51 -6.56
CA VAL A 153 -15.16 -8.84 -7.60
C VAL A 153 -16.62 -9.00 -7.17
N TYR A 154 -17.26 -7.93 -6.73
CA TYR A 154 -18.72 -7.94 -6.57
C TYR A 154 -19.36 -7.90 -7.96
N THR A 155 -19.67 -9.07 -8.51
CA THR A 155 -20.83 -9.21 -9.41
C THR A 155 -21.97 -9.81 -8.59
N ALA A 156 -23.17 -9.28 -8.76
CA ALA A 156 -24.28 -9.40 -7.82
C ALA A 156 -24.96 -10.78 -7.72
N TYR A 157 -24.30 -11.90 -8.07
CA TYR A 157 -24.99 -13.18 -8.24
C TYR A 157 -24.37 -14.44 -7.60
N ASP A 158 -23.26 -14.37 -6.85
CA ASP A 158 -22.65 -15.59 -6.29
C ASP A 158 -22.46 -15.56 -4.76
N VAL A 159 -23.58 -15.62 -4.03
CA VAL A 159 -23.60 -15.60 -2.56
C VAL A 159 -23.22 -16.95 -1.93
N LEU A 160 -23.13 -18.05 -2.69
CA LEU A 160 -22.93 -19.39 -2.12
C LEU A 160 -21.49 -19.96 -2.21
N LEU A 161 -20.60 -19.32 -2.98
CA LEU A 161 -19.16 -19.70 -3.04
C LEU A 161 -18.24 -18.69 -2.32
N LEU A 162 -18.80 -17.84 -1.46
CA LEU A 162 -18.08 -16.72 -0.83
C LEU A 162 -17.45 -17.05 0.54
N LEU A 163 -17.58 -18.30 1.00
CA LEU A 163 -17.37 -18.62 2.42
C LEU A 163 -16.07 -19.34 2.76
N LEU A 164 -15.18 -19.68 1.81
CA LEU A 164 -14.05 -20.55 2.16
C LEU A 164 -12.62 -20.19 1.73
N LEU A 165 -12.31 -19.32 0.76
CA LEU A 165 -10.90 -19.09 0.43
C LEU A 165 -10.64 -17.66 -0.08
N LEU A 166 -9.63 -16.98 0.50
CA LEU A 166 -8.94 -15.75 0.04
C LEU A 166 -9.48 -14.38 0.48
N PHE A 167 -9.65 -14.13 1.79
CA PHE A 167 -9.69 -12.77 2.35
C PHE A 167 -8.27 -12.32 2.77
N GLY A 168 -7.58 -11.61 1.90
CA GLY A 168 -6.36 -10.83 2.12
C GLY A 168 -6.64 -9.42 2.67
N PHE A 169 -5.58 -8.64 2.84
CA PHE A 169 -5.61 -7.44 3.70
C PHE A 169 -6.55 -6.33 3.20
N LEU A 170 -6.50 -6.01 1.91
CA LEU A 170 -7.27 -4.90 1.34
C LEU A 170 -8.78 -5.09 1.50
N GLU A 171 -9.28 -6.31 1.32
CA GLU A 171 -10.69 -6.60 1.48
C GLU A 171 -11.14 -6.48 2.94
N SER A 172 -10.33 -6.97 3.88
CA SER A 172 -10.59 -6.81 5.30
C SER A 172 -10.64 -5.33 5.69
N LEU A 173 -9.74 -4.52 5.13
CA LEU A 173 -9.70 -3.08 5.36
C LEU A 173 -10.97 -2.41 4.83
N TRP A 174 -11.34 -2.69 3.58
CA TRP A 174 -12.57 -2.15 2.96
C TRP A 174 -13.82 -2.57 3.71
N ARG A 175 -13.92 -3.83 4.12
CA ARG A 175 -15.05 -4.33 4.91
C ARG A 175 -15.14 -3.64 6.27
N ASP A 176 -14.02 -3.42 6.94
CA ASP A 176 -14.00 -2.72 8.22
C ASP A 176 -14.41 -1.24 8.05
N ILE A 177 -14.03 -0.60 6.94
CA ILE A 177 -14.48 0.75 6.55
C ILE A 177 -15.99 0.75 6.27
N ASP A 178 -16.48 -0.17 5.42
CA ASP A 178 -17.87 -0.23 4.98
C ASP A 178 -18.83 -0.60 6.12
N MET A 179 -18.39 -1.44 7.06
CA MET A 179 -19.18 -1.81 8.26
C MET A 179 -19.12 -0.76 9.37
N ASN A 180 -18.46 0.38 9.15
CA ASN A 180 -18.21 1.44 10.15
C ASN A 180 -17.67 0.89 11.48
N ARG A 181 -16.80 -0.13 11.44
CA ARG A 181 -16.22 -0.75 12.64
C ARG A 181 -15.26 0.17 13.39
N PHE A 182 -14.90 1.29 12.78
CA PHE A 182 -14.14 2.37 13.40
C PHE A 182 -14.99 3.33 14.23
N HIS A 183 -16.31 3.07 14.37
CA HIS A 183 -17.27 3.87 15.12
C HIS A 183 -17.19 5.36 14.75
N LEU A 184 -17.14 5.65 13.44
CA LEU A 184 -17.01 7.01 12.95
C LEU A 184 -18.29 7.78 13.21
N VAL A 185 -18.15 8.93 13.84
CA VAL A 185 -19.13 10.00 13.74
C VAL A 185 -18.92 10.64 12.36
N PRO A 186 -19.98 10.88 11.56
CA PRO A 186 -19.86 11.42 10.20
C PRO A 186 -19.12 12.77 10.08
N SER A 187 -18.90 13.47 11.20
CA SER A 187 -18.16 14.73 11.29
C SER A 187 -16.64 14.57 11.42
N HIS A 188 -16.12 13.34 11.56
CA HIS A 188 -14.69 13.11 11.82
C HIS A 188 -13.93 12.65 10.59
N ASP A 189 -12.78 13.29 10.34
CA ASP A 189 -11.85 12.87 9.30
C ASP A 189 -11.06 11.64 9.77
N LEU A 190 -11.35 10.47 9.16
CA LEU A 190 -10.62 9.24 9.43
C LEU A 190 -9.29 9.21 8.64
N ASN A 191 -8.20 8.93 9.35
CA ASN A 191 -6.88 8.70 8.77
C ASN A 191 -6.39 7.31 9.19
N ILE A 192 -5.95 6.52 8.22
CA ILE A 192 -5.41 5.17 8.47
C ILE A 192 -3.90 5.24 8.30
N ILE A 193 -3.13 4.77 9.30
CA ILE A 193 -1.67 4.69 9.24
C ILE A 193 -1.28 3.21 9.19
N ILE A 194 -0.56 2.81 8.15
CA ILE A 194 -0.12 1.44 7.92
C ILE A 194 1.40 1.38 8.07
N ILE A 195 1.86 0.73 9.14
CA ILE A 195 3.27 0.56 9.48
C ILE A 195 3.73 -0.83 9.04
N SER A 196 4.56 -0.87 8.00
CA SER A 196 4.99 -2.12 7.36
C SER A 196 6.43 -2.00 6.85
N HIS A 197 6.76 -2.69 5.77
CA HIS A 197 8.10 -2.89 5.25
C HIS A 197 8.21 -2.47 3.79
N GLY A 198 9.45 -2.36 3.28
CA GLY A 198 9.72 -1.70 2.00
C GLY A 198 9.03 -2.38 0.81
N LEU A 199 9.20 -3.69 0.66
CA LEU A 199 8.61 -4.41 -0.48
C LEU A 199 7.09 -4.46 -0.35
N THR A 200 6.61 -4.76 0.86
CA THR A 200 5.17 -4.92 1.13
C THR A 200 4.39 -3.64 0.83
N LEU A 201 4.92 -2.46 1.17
CA LEU A 201 4.28 -1.18 0.85
C LEU A 201 4.30 -0.87 -0.66
N ARG A 202 5.37 -1.24 -1.38
CA ARG A 202 5.38 -1.11 -2.84
C ARG A 202 4.35 -2.02 -3.50
N VAL A 203 4.23 -3.26 -3.03
CA VAL A 203 3.23 -4.21 -3.51
C VAL A 203 1.82 -3.71 -3.21
N PHE A 204 1.61 -3.11 -2.04
CA PHE A 204 0.34 -2.45 -1.69
C PHE A 204 0.01 -1.34 -2.70
N LEU A 205 0.96 -0.45 -3.02
CA LEU A 205 0.77 0.62 -4.01
C LEU A 205 0.49 0.08 -5.41
N MET A 206 1.30 -0.89 -5.85
CA MET A 206 1.10 -1.58 -7.13
C MET A 206 -0.31 -2.16 -7.22
N LYS A 207 -0.78 -2.82 -6.16
CA LYS A 207 -2.13 -3.38 -6.14
C LYS A 207 -3.21 -2.30 -6.15
N TRP A 208 -3.02 -1.25 -5.36
CA TRP A 208 -4.00 -0.18 -5.20
C TRP A 208 -4.22 0.59 -6.50
N PHE A 209 -3.12 1.02 -7.12
CA PHE A 209 -3.14 1.77 -8.38
C PHE A 209 -3.13 0.88 -9.62
N LYS A 210 -3.07 -0.44 -9.41
CA LYS A 210 -3.09 -1.47 -10.45
C LYS A 210 -1.95 -1.35 -11.45
N TRP A 211 -0.79 -0.90 -10.97
CA TRP A 211 0.43 -0.78 -11.77
C TRP A 211 0.90 -2.13 -12.30
N THR A 212 1.56 -2.10 -13.45
CA THR A 212 2.14 -3.30 -14.08
C THR A 212 3.35 -3.80 -13.31
N VAL A 213 3.74 -5.06 -13.58
CA VAL A 213 4.98 -5.62 -13.03
C VAL A 213 6.20 -4.79 -13.44
N LYS A 214 6.24 -4.35 -14.71
CA LYS A 214 7.30 -3.49 -15.23
C LYS A 214 7.39 -2.17 -14.46
N GLN A 215 6.26 -1.48 -14.27
CA GLN A 215 6.20 -0.26 -13.47
C GLN A 215 6.64 -0.51 -12.01
N PHE A 216 6.24 -1.64 -11.41
CA PHE A 216 6.65 -2.00 -10.07
C PHE A 216 8.18 -2.18 -9.94
N GLU A 217 8.84 -2.80 -10.91
CA GLU A 217 10.28 -3.07 -10.83
C GLU A 217 11.15 -1.81 -10.79
N TYR A 218 10.69 -0.72 -11.43
CA TYR A 218 11.33 0.60 -11.41
C TYR A 218 11.15 1.36 -10.10
N LEU A 219 10.19 0.97 -9.25
CA LEU A 219 9.97 1.65 -7.98
C LEU A 219 11.18 1.51 -7.05
N ASN A 220 11.54 2.62 -6.41
CA ASN A 220 12.53 2.65 -5.35
C ASN A 220 11.91 2.19 -4.02
N ASN A 221 12.72 1.53 -3.19
CA ASN A 221 12.30 1.14 -1.85
C ASN A 221 12.16 2.38 -0.96
N PHE A 222 11.16 2.36 -0.08
CA PHE A 222 11.02 3.36 0.97
C PHE A 222 12.29 3.44 1.82
N SER A 223 12.74 4.63 2.18
CA SER A 223 13.77 4.84 3.19
C SER A 223 13.24 4.54 4.59
N ASN A 224 14.13 4.41 5.57
CA ASN A 224 13.74 4.14 6.97
C ASN A 224 12.87 5.30 7.50
N CYS A 225 11.69 4.98 8.04
CA CYS A 225 10.66 5.96 8.43
C CYS A 225 10.17 6.93 7.34
N GLU A 226 10.44 6.64 6.06
CA GLU A 226 9.77 7.32 4.97
C GLU A 226 8.29 6.95 4.99
N PHE A 227 7.43 7.95 4.80
CA PHE A 227 6.00 7.74 4.65
C PHE A 227 5.48 8.35 3.36
N ARG A 228 4.48 7.70 2.77
CA ARG A 228 3.77 8.16 1.59
C ARG A 228 2.29 8.25 1.92
N VAL A 229 1.66 9.32 1.47
CA VAL A 229 0.28 9.67 1.80
C VAL A 229 -0.59 9.52 0.57
N MET A 230 -1.57 8.64 0.68
CA MET A 230 -2.64 8.49 -0.29
C MET A 230 -3.85 9.26 0.25
N GLN A 231 -4.23 10.35 -0.40
CA GLN A 231 -5.36 11.17 0.01
C GLN A 231 -6.54 10.94 -0.93
N LEU A 232 -7.75 10.91 -0.37
CA LEU A 232 -8.99 10.83 -1.12
C LEU A 232 -9.22 12.16 -1.86
N GLY A 233 -9.23 12.11 -3.19
CA GLY A 233 -9.55 13.24 -4.06
C GLY A 233 -11.06 13.51 -4.13
N HIS A 234 -11.44 14.62 -4.77
CA HIS A 234 -12.85 15.03 -4.90
C HIS A 234 -13.71 14.01 -5.65
N GLY A 235 -13.11 13.24 -6.57
CA GLY A 235 -13.77 12.16 -7.30
C GLY A 235 -14.02 10.87 -6.52
N GLY A 236 -13.54 10.79 -5.27
CA GLY A 236 -13.62 9.59 -4.46
C GLY A 236 -12.54 8.55 -4.73
N GLU A 237 -11.54 8.87 -5.55
CA GLU A 237 -10.34 8.05 -5.77
C GLU A 237 -9.18 8.54 -4.91
N TYR A 238 -8.30 7.62 -4.50
CA TYR A 238 -7.09 8.00 -3.79
C TYR A 238 -5.99 8.42 -4.76
N SER A 239 -5.17 9.39 -4.37
CA SER A 239 -4.03 9.86 -5.15
C SER A 239 -2.85 10.20 -4.25
N LEU A 240 -1.64 9.96 -4.76
CA LEU A 240 -0.39 10.46 -4.18
C LEU A 240 -0.14 11.94 -4.52
N ALA A 241 -0.58 12.40 -5.69
CA ALA A 241 -0.28 13.75 -6.21
C ALA A 241 -0.96 14.90 -5.45
N ILE A 242 -1.78 14.60 -4.43
CA ILE A 242 -2.41 15.61 -3.58
C ILE A 242 -1.43 16.12 -2.50
N GLN A 243 -0.57 15.23 -1.99
CA GLN A 243 0.31 15.52 -0.87
C GLN A 243 1.79 15.48 -1.25
N HIS A 244 2.12 15.00 -2.45
CA HIS A 244 3.50 14.81 -2.91
C HIS A 244 3.71 15.50 -4.24
N SER A 245 4.90 16.06 -4.43
CA SER A 245 5.28 16.72 -5.67
C SER A 245 5.62 15.72 -6.77
N ASP A 246 5.71 16.21 -8.01
CA ASP A 246 6.14 15.40 -9.16
C ASP A 246 7.55 14.88 -8.96
N GLU A 247 8.44 15.73 -8.45
CA GLU A 247 9.84 15.41 -8.21
C GLU A 247 9.96 14.29 -7.17
N GLU A 248 9.21 14.35 -6.07
CA GLU A 248 9.18 13.28 -5.06
C GLU A 248 8.69 11.95 -5.67
N MET A 249 7.64 11.99 -6.48
CA MET A 249 7.13 10.80 -7.15
C MET A 249 8.13 10.23 -8.18
N GLN A 250 8.87 11.08 -8.90
CA GLN A 250 9.93 10.66 -9.81
C GLN A 250 11.11 10.03 -9.06
N GLU A 251 11.51 10.61 -7.92
CA GLU A 251 12.54 10.04 -7.05
C GLU A 251 12.16 8.65 -6.53
N TRP A 252 10.87 8.36 -6.38
CA TRP A 252 10.37 7.04 -6.03
C TRP A 252 10.33 6.06 -7.20
N GLY A 253 10.68 6.50 -8.42
CA GLY A 253 10.71 5.68 -9.63
C GLY A 253 9.36 5.59 -10.35
N LEU A 254 8.41 6.49 -10.10
CA LEU A 254 7.17 6.55 -10.88
C LEU A 254 7.48 7.08 -12.29
N SER A 255 6.95 6.42 -13.31
CA SER A 255 7.03 6.92 -14.69
C SER A 255 6.16 8.18 -14.88
N PRO A 256 6.42 9.00 -15.92
CA PRO A 256 5.58 10.15 -16.23
C PRO A 256 4.10 9.79 -16.41
N GLU A 257 3.83 8.62 -16.98
CA GLU A 257 2.49 8.06 -17.14
C GLU A 257 1.82 7.77 -15.79
N MET A 258 2.54 7.13 -14.85
CA MET A 258 2.03 6.88 -13.49
C MET A 258 1.72 8.19 -12.77
N ILE A 259 2.58 9.20 -12.91
CA ILE A 259 2.37 10.53 -12.31
C ILE A 259 1.16 11.22 -12.92
N ALA A 260 0.97 11.11 -14.23
CA ALA A 260 -0.22 11.63 -14.92
C ALA A 260 -1.50 10.96 -14.40
N ASP A 261 -1.52 9.63 -14.22
CA ASP A 261 -2.63 8.91 -13.59
C ASP A 261 -2.89 9.40 -12.15
N GLN A 262 -1.85 9.61 -11.33
CA GLN A 262 -2.03 10.14 -9.98
C GLN A 262 -2.64 11.55 -9.98
N LYS A 263 -2.18 12.43 -10.87
CA LYS A 263 -2.77 13.77 -11.04
C LYS A 263 -4.21 13.72 -11.52
N TRP A 264 -4.51 12.81 -12.43
CA TRP A 264 -5.88 12.60 -12.90
C TRP A 264 -6.78 12.15 -11.75
N ARG A 265 -6.38 11.14 -10.96
CA ARG A 265 -7.11 10.67 -9.77
C ARG A 265 -7.36 11.76 -8.73
N ALA A 266 -6.45 12.73 -8.60
CA ALA A 266 -6.62 13.84 -7.67
C ALA A 266 -7.76 14.79 -8.08
N LYS A 267 -8.01 14.95 -9.40
CA LYS A 267 -8.94 15.95 -9.96
C LYS A 267 -10.22 15.36 -10.56
N ALA A 268 -10.19 14.12 -11.02
CA ALA A 268 -11.28 13.51 -11.78
C ALA A 268 -12.57 13.50 -10.97
N ASN A 269 -13.70 13.78 -11.64
CA ASN A 269 -15.03 13.61 -11.06
C ASN A 269 -15.54 12.19 -11.35
N GLN A 270 -16.36 11.64 -10.46
CA GLN A 270 -16.87 10.24 -10.53
C GLN A 270 -17.58 9.88 -11.86
N ARG A 271 -17.94 10.86 -12.70
CA ARG A 271 -18.59 10.70 -14.01
C ARG A 271 -17.62 10.55 -15.20
N GLU A 272 -16.34 10.92 -15.06
CA GLU A 272 -15.33 10.83 -16.14
C GLU A 272 -14.68 9.44 -16.26
N TRP A 273 -15.04 8.51 -15.37
CA TRP A 273 -14.52 7.15 -15.33
C TRP A 273 -14.70 6.43 -16.68
N ASN A 274 -15.85 6.59 -17.33
CA ASN A 274 -16.18 5.76 -18.50
C ASN A 274 -15.43 6.14 -19.80
N GLY A 275 -14.77 7.30 -19.87
CA GLY A 275 -14.15 7.78 -21.11
C GLY A 275 -12.62 7.69 -21.15
N ASN A 276 -11.95 7.82 -20.00
CA ASN A 276 -10.48 7.97 -19.94
C ASN A 276 -9.77 6.89 -19.10
N CYS A 277 -10.50 5.87 -18.63
CA CYS A 277 -9.87 4.71 -18.01
C CYS A 277 -9.19 3.88 -19.11
N ARG A 278 -7.97 4.25 -19.49
CA ARG A 278 -7.05 3.42 -20.30
C ARG A 278 -6.63 2.22 -19.45
N TRP A 279 -7.51 1.23 -19.35
CA TRP A 279 -7.20 -0.07 -18.75
C TRP A 279 -6.27 -0.84 -19.67
N TYR A 280 -5.02 -0.39 -19.86
CA TYR A 280 -3.98 -1.08 -20.64
C TYR A 280 -4.41 -1.59 -22.03
N LEU A 281 -5.55 -1.14 -22.56
CA LEU A 281 -6.11 -1.61 -23.82
C LEU A 281 -5.15 -1.24 -24.95
N GLU A 282 -4.65 0.00 -24.92
CA GLU A 282 -3.65 0.49 -25.86
C GLU A 282 -2.32 -0.29 -25.69
N ASP A 283 -1.78 -0.44 -24.48
CA ASP A 283 -0.50 -1.17 -24.23
C ASP A 283 -0.47 -2.64 -24.73
N PHE A 284 -1.61 -3.34 -24.75
CA PHE A 284 -1.70 -4.74 -25.18
C PHE A 284 -2.25 -4.91 -26.59
N PHE A 285 -3.04 -3.95 -27.10
CA PHE A 285 -3.74 -4.08 -28.38
C PHE A 285 -3.37 -3.00 -29.42
N ASP A 286 -2.38 -2.14 -29.17
CA ASP A 286 -1.88 -1.14 -30.14
C ASP A 286 -1.46 -1.74 -31.50
N GLU A 287 -1.11 -3.03 -31.55
CA GLU A 287 -0.74 -3.73 -32.79
C GLU A 287 -1.93 -4.37 -33.53
N PHE A 288 -3.13 -4.37 -32.94
CA PHE A 288 -4.32 -4.89 -33.61
C PHE A 288 -5.06 -3.74 -34.28
N ALA A 289 -5.07 -3.73 -35.61
CA ALA A 289 -5.98 -2.88 -36.35
C ALA A 289 -7.43 -3.27 -36.01
N ASP A 290 -8.31 -2.28 -35.78
CA ASP A 290 -9.75 -2.50 -35.66
C ASP A 290 -10.26 -3.21 -36.93
N SER A 291 -10.42 -4.53 -36.87
CA SER A 291 -10.90 -5.34 -37.99
C SER A 291 -12.41 -5.29 -38.18
N ASP A 292 -13.15 -4.71 -37.23
CA ASP A 292 -14.62 -4.78 -37.22
C ASP A 292 -15.27 -3.59 -37.93
N LYS A 293 -14.68 -3.13 -39.05
CA LYS A 293 -15.34 -2.23 -40.02
C LYS A 293 -15.77 -2.95 -41.29
N GLY A 294 -16.18 -4.22 -41.18
CA GLY A 294 -16.53 -5.05 -42.33
C GLY A 294 -17.63 -6.09 -42.15
N GLU A 295 -18.30 -6.17 -40.99
CA GLU A 295 -19.41 -7.11 -40.79
C GLU A 295 -20.71 -6.36 -40.50
N GLY A 296 -21.33 -5.85 -41.57
CA GLY A 296 -22.65 -5.24 -41.47
C GLY A 296 -23.10 -4.44 -42.68
N GLU A 297 -22.78 -4.88 -43.91
CA GLU A 297 -23.50 -4.45 -45.12
C GLU A 297 -23.13 -5.37 -46.31
N SER A 298 -23.84 -6.51 -46.44
CA SER A 298 -24.23 -7.07 -47.75
C SER A 298 -25.28 -8.19 -47.57
N ASP A 299 -26.52 -7.81 -47.83
CA ASP A 299 -27.61 -8.49 -48.55
C ASP A 299 -27.91 -9.99 -48.30
N ASP A 300 -29.07 -10.23 -47.66
CA ASP A 300 -30.29 -10.77 -48.33
C ASP A 300 -31.56 -10.41 -47.53
#